data_AF-A0A6A4B829-F1
#
_entry.id   AF-A0A6A4B829-F1
#
_cell.length_a   1.000
_cell.length_b   1.000
_cell.length_c   1.000
_cell.angle_alpha   90.00
_cell.angle_beta   90.00
_cell.angle_gamma   90.00
#
_symmetry.space_group_name_H-M   'P 1'
#
loop_
_entity.id
_entity.type
_entity.pdbx_description
1 polymer ?
#
loop_
_entity_poly.entity_id
_entity_poly.type
_entity_poly.pdbx_seq_one_letter_code
_entity_poly.pdbx_strand_id
1 'polypeptide(L)'
;MPDAEFSDNAQVQTFLRGTAQSMVTKDVHRFKKLQDAHNFVAKWMRAEQKSASYVMAASEEDGTAVVTITKTRAWFSARQKELLQYTTELEMLTTHFGEGAGASGDMELESAS
;
A
#
# COMPACT_ATOMS: atom_id res chain seq x y z
N MET A 1 1.77 -3.30 4.34
CA MET A 1 1.60 -1.91 3.85
C MET A 1 2.71 -1.09 4.50
N PRO A 2 3.96 -1.30 4.08
CA PRO A 2 5.14 -0.78 4.80
C PRO A 2 5.15 0.75 4.88
N ASP A 3 4.56 1.41 3.88
CA ASP A 3 4.49 2.86 3.78
C ASP A 3 3.16 3.45 4.27
N ALA A 4 2.34 2.66 5.00
CA ALA A 4 1.05 3.13 5.50
C ALA A 4 1.21 4.37 6.40
N GLU A 5 0.36 5.38 6.19
CA GLU A 5 0.30 6.59 7.02
C GLU A 5 -0.98 6.63 7.83
N PHE A 6 -0.87 6.98 9.12
CA PHE A 6 -2.02 7.17 10.00
C PHE A 6 -1.70 8.26 11.04
N SER A 7 -2.05 9.50 10.72
CA SER A 7 -1.63 10.69 11.47
C SER A 7 -2.16 10.77 12.90
N ASP A 8 -3.39 10.29 13.15
CA ASP A 8 -4.02 10.48 14.47
C ASP A 8 -3.49 9.50 15.53
N ASN A 9 -2.86 8.38 15.12
CA ASN A 9 -2.42 7.36 16.05
C ASN A 9 -1.20 6.56 15.55
N ALA A 10 -0.05 6.80 16.19
CA ALA A 10 1.21 6.14 15.85
C ALA A 10 1.19 4.62 16.04
N GLN A 11 0.43 4.09 17.00
CA GLN A 11 0.32 2.63 17.20
C GLN A 11 -0.52 1.98 16.10
N VAL A 12 -1.59 2.63 15.65
CA VAL A 12 -2.34 2.18 14.47
C VAL A 12 -1.46 2.21 13.23
N GLN A 13 -0.65 3.26 13.05
CA GLN A 13 0.32 3.33 11.96
C GLN A 13 1.33 2.16 12.02
N THR A 14 1.95 1.93 13.17
CA THR A 14 2.89 0.80 13.36
C THR A 14 2.21 -0.53 13.10
N PHE A 15 0.97 -0.73 13.56
CA PHE A 15 0.18 -1.91 13.24
C PHE A 15 0.00 -2.05 11.73
N LEU A 16 -0.43 -1.00 11.02
CA LEU A 16 -0.69 -1.05 9.57
C LEU A 16 0.57 -1.43 8.76
N ARG A 17 1.74 -1.00 9.23
CA ARG A 17 3.05 -1.33 8.65
C ARG A 17 3.53 -2.74 8.99
N GLY A 18 3.11 -3.28 10.14
CA GLY A 18 3.49 -4.62 10.60
C GLY A 18 2.82 -5.78 9.83
N THR A 19 2.99 -6.99 10.35
CA THR A 19 2.48 -8.23 9.75
C THR A 19 1.11 -8.66 10.29
N ALA A 20 0.72 -8.19 11.48
CA ALA A 20 -0.54 -8.55 12.12
C ALA A 20 -1.76 -8.18 11.24
N GLN A 21 -2.77 -9.05 11.17
CA GLN A 21 -3.92 -8.88 10.28
C GLN A 21 -4.99 -7.93 10.86
N SER A 22 -5.21 -7.98 12.16
CA SER A 22 -6.18 -7.14 12.88
C SER A 22 -5.59 -6.58 14.18
N MET A 23 -6.12 -5.45 14.63
CA MET A 23 -5.87 -4.90 15.97
C MET A 23 -7.18 -4.39 16.57
N VAL A 24 -7.27 -4.47 17.90
CA VAL A 24 -8.34 -3.82 18.68
C VAL A 24 -7.75 -2.59 19.34
N THR A 25 -8.48 -1.47 19.34
CA THR A 25 -7.97 -0.21 19.89
C THR A 25 -8.08 -0.10 21.42
N LYS A 26 -8.48 -1.15 22.15
CA LYS A 26 -8.77 -1.11 23.60
C LYS A 26 -7.65 -0.45 24.43
N ASP A 27 -6.40 -0.74 24.07
CA ASP A 27 -5.20 -0.21 24.76
C ASP A 27 -4.53 0.96 24.02
N VAL A 28 -5.08 1.35 22.88
CA VAL A 28 -4.49 2.31 21.92
C VAL A 28 -5.30 3.61 21.85
N HIS A 29 -6.62 3.50 22.03
CA HIS A 29 -7.55 4.60 22.03
C HIS A 29 -8.80 4.24 22.83
N ARG A 30 -9.06 4.97 23.92
CA ARG A 30 -10.26 4.78 24.75
C ARG A 30 -11.41 5.64 24.25
N PHE A 31 -12.51 4.98 23.91
CA PHE A 31 -13.77 5.65 23.58
C PHE A 31 -14.63 5.77 24.84
N LYS A 32 -15.26 6.94 25.04
CA LYS A 32 -16.17 7.16 26.20
C LYS A 32 -17.53 6.51 25.96
N LYS A 33 -17.99 6.48 24.71
CA LYS A 33 -19.26 5.90 24.29
C LYS A 33 -19.09 5.10 23.00
N LEU A 34 -19.97 4.13 22.78
CA LEU A 34 -20.05 3.39 21.52
C LEU A 34 -20.28 4.33 20.32
N GLN A 35 -21.04 5.41 20.52
CA GLN A 35 -21.24 6.44 19.49
C GLN A 35 -19.92 7.12 19.08
N ASP A 36 -18.98 7.31 20.01
CA ASP A 36 -17.68 7.91 19.69
C ASP A 36 -16.84 6.97 18.82
N ALA A 37 -16.90 5.66 19.10
CA ALA A 37 -16.28 4.63 18.28
C ALA A 37 -16.89 4.60 16.87
N HIS A 38 -18.22 4.68 16.75
CA HIS A 38 -18.89 4.79 15.43
C HIS A 38 -18.48 6.05 14.67
N ASN A 39 -18.40 7.19 15.35
CA ASN A 39 -17.96 8.45 14.73
C ASN A 39 -16.51 8.35 14.25
N PHE A 40 -15.63 7.69 15.01
CA PHE A 40 -14.25 7.43 14.62
C PHE A 40 -14.18 6.54 13.38
N VAL A 41 -14.92 5.44 13.35
CA VAL A 41 -15.03 4.56 12.17
C VAL A 41 -15.53 5.37 10.96
N ALA A 42 -16.61 6.14 11.11
CA ALA A 42 -17.18 6.91 10.01
C ALA A 42 -16.21 7.97 9.47
N LYS A 43 -15.44 8.64 10.34
CA LYS A 43 -14.39 9.58 9.95
C LYS A 43 -13.34 8.88 9.08
N TRP A 44 -12.81 7.75 9.54
CA TRP A 44 -11.69 7.07 8.89
C TRP A 44 -12.06 6.25 7.67
N MET A 45 -13.29 5.72 7.62
CA MET A 45 -13.79 5.02 6.43
C MET A 45 -14.16 5.98 5.29
N ARG A 46 -14.37 7.27 5.58
CA ARG A 46 -14.56 8.33 4.57
C ARG A 46 -13.26 9.00 4.13
N ALA A 47 -12.24 8.98 4.99
CA ALA A 47 -10.94 9.54 4.69
C ALA A 47 -10.19 8.70 3.67
N GLU A 48 -9.34 9.34 2.87
CA GLU A 48 -8.42 8.65 1.98
C GLU A 48 -7.40 7.84 2.79
N GLN A 49 -7.23 6.56 2.42
CA GLN A 49 -6.29 5.65 3.08
C GLN A 49 -4.95 5.68 2.34
N LYS A 50 -4.03 6.54 2.79
CA LYS A 50 -2.71 6.73 2.15
C LYS A 50 -1.81 5.51 2.31
N SER A 51 -1.45 4.91 1.18
CA SER A 51 -0.60 3.71 1.12
C SER A 51 -1.07 2.57 2.03
N ALA A 52 -2.38 2.50 2.26
CA ALA A 52 -3.00 1.56 3.17
C ALA A 52 -4.36 1.10 2.62
N SER A 53 -4.81 -0.05 3.11
CA SER A 53 -6.16 -0.54 2.92
C SER A 53 -6.60 -1.33 4.14
N TYR A 54 -7.63 -0.85 4.80
CA TYR A 54 -8.21 -1.45 6.00
C TYR A 54 -9.69 -1.14 6.10
N VAL A 55 -10.38 -1.94 6.90
CA VAL A 55 -11.74 -1.70 7.37
C VAL A 55 -11.72 -1.50 8.88
N MET A 56 -12.69 -0.73 9.37
CA MET A 56 -12.87 -0.53 10.80
C MET A 56 -14.30 -0.89 11.21
N ALA A 57 -14.45 -1.51 12.37
CA ALA A 57 -15.75 -1.82 12.97
C ALA A 57 -15.75 -1.38 14.43
N ALA A 58 -16.79 -0.66 14.84
CA ALA A 58 -17.01 -0.30 16.23
C ALA A 58 -17.79 -1.41 16.92
N SER A 59 -17.38 -1.76 18.14
CA SER A 59 -18.07 -2.73 18.99
C SER A 59 -17.93 -2.32 20.46
N GLU A 60 -18.66 -3.02 21.32
CA GLU A 60 -18.54 -2.89 22.76
C GLU A 60 -18.09 -4.23 23.34
N GLU A 61 -17.00 -4.21 24.10
CA GLU A 61 -16.42 -5.37 24.78
C GLU A 61 -16.34 -5.06 26.28
N ASP A 62 -16.98 -5.89 27.11
CA ASP A 62 -16.99 -5.74 28.58
C ASP A 62 -17.42 -4.34 29.06
N GLY A 63 -18.42 -3.73 28.39
CA GLY A 63 -18.88 -2.38 28.70
C GLY A 63 -17.95 -1.25 28.21
N THR A 64 -16.90 -1.60 27.44
CA THR A 64 -15.94 -0.65 26.88
C THR A 64 -16.12 -0.58 25.37
N ALA A 65 -16.34 0.62 24.85
CA ALA A 65 -16.38 0.85 23.41
C ALA A 65 -14.98 0.70 22.80
N VAL A 66 -14.86 -0.09 21.75
CA VAL A 66 -13.61 -0.39 21.04
C VAL A 66 -13.82 -0.31 19.52
N VAL A 67 -12.71 -0.14 18.79
CA VAL A 67 -12.69 -0.26 17.34
C VAL A 67 -11.74 -1.37 16.95
N THR A 68 -12.21 -2.27 16.09
CA THR A 68 -11.39 -3.29 15.46
C THR A 68 -10.99 -2.81 14.07
N ILE A 69 -9.68 -2.78 13.83
CA ILE A 69 -9.09 -2.39 12.54
C ILE A 69 -8.56 -3.66 11.89
N THR A 70 -9.00 -3.96 10.68
CA THR A 70 -8.61 -5.15 9.92
C THR A 70 -8.02 -4.74 8.59
N LYS A 71 -6.79 -5.20 8.31
CA LYS A 71 -6.14 -4.96 7.02
C LYS A 71 -6.90 -5.70 5.92
N THR A 72 -6.99 -5.08 4.75
CA THR A 72 -7.49 -5.76 3.55
C THR A 72 -6.36 -6.08 2.60
N ARG A 73 -6.62 -7.01 1.69
CA ARG A 73 -5.70 -7.38 0.62
C ARG A 73 -5.72 -6.38 -0.56
N ALA A 74 -6.64 -5.42 -0.57
CA ALA A 74 -6.82 -4.53 -1.72
C ALA A 74 -5.57 -3.71 -2.05
N TRP A 75 -4.87 -3.18 -1.03
CA TRP A 75 -3.60 -2.47 -1.25
C TRP A 75 -2.54 -3.37 -1.90
N PHE A 76 -2.41 -4.60 -1.41
CA PHE A 76 -1.45 -5.56 -1.95
C PHE A 76 -1.79 -5.92 -3.40
N SER A 77 -3.05 -6.18 -3.71
CA SER A 77 -3.51 -6.49 -5.06
C SER A 77 -3.27 -5.32 -6.02
N ALA A 78 -3.55 -4.08 -5.59
CA ALA A 78 -3.28 -2.89 -6.39
C ALA A 78 -1.78 -2.74 -6.69
N ARG A 79 -0.92 -2.92 -5.67
CA ARG A 79 0.53 -2.80 -5.84
C ARG A 79 1.11 -3.92 -6.71
N GLN A 80 0.59 -5.14 -6.62
CA GLN A 80 1.01 -6.22 -7.53
C GLN A 80 0.65 -5.93 -8.98
N LYS A 81 -0.54 -5.36 -9.23
CA LYS A 81 -0.95 -4.98 -10.59
C LYS A 81 -0.03 -3.90 -11.16
N GLU A 82 0.28 -2.89 -10.37
CA GLU A 82 1.18 -1.80 -10.76
C GLU A 82 2.61 -2.31 -11.02
N LEU A 83 3.12 -3.20 -10.16
CA LEU A 83 4.41 -3.85 -10.37
C LEU A 83 4.45 -4.60 -11.71
N LEU A 84 3.41 -5.37 -12.03
CA LEU A 84 3.34 -6.08 -13.31
C LEU A 84 3.37 -5.11 -14.49
N GLN A 85 2.66 -3.99 -14.41
CA GLN A 85 2.66 -2.95 -15.45
C GLN A 85 4.07 -2.39 -15.67
N TYR A 86 4.78 -2.04 -14.59
CA TYR A 86 6.14 -1.51 -14.70
C TYR A 86 7.13 -2.53 -15.25
N THR A 87 7.02 -3.81 -14.85
CA THR A 87 7.87 -4.86 -15.40
C THR A 87 7.64 -5.01 -16.90
N THR A 88 6.39 -5.02 -17.36
CA THR A 88 6.08 -5.08 -18.80
C THR A 88 6.60 -3.86 -19.56
N GLU A 89 6.47 -2.66 -18.99
CA GLU A 89 7.00 -1.43 -19.62
C GLU A 89 8.54 -1.46 -19.74
N LEU A 90 9.23 -1.92 -18.69
CA LEU A 90 10.68 -2.11 -18.70
C LEU A 90 11.12 -3.13 -19.75
N GLU A 91 10.41 -4.25 -19.89
CA GLU A 91 10.69 -5.25 -20.92
C GLU A 91 10.53 -4.69 -22.34
N MET A 92 9.46 -3.94 -22.59
CA MET A 92 9.26 -3.26 -23.88
C MET A 92 10.38 -2.27 -24.17
N LEU A 93 10.73 -1.42 -23.20
CA LEU A 93 11.78 -0.42 -23.37
C LEU A 93 13.15 -1.06 -23.63
N THR A 94 13.46 -2.12 -22.88
CA THR A 94 14.71 -2.89 -23.08
C THR A 94 14.74 -3.56 -24.45
N THR A 95 13.60 -4.08 -24.92
CA THR A 95 13.51 -4.70 -26.25
C THR A 95 13.72 -3.66 -27.37
N HIS A 96 13.13 -2.48 -27.25
CA HIS A 96 13.19 -1.46 -28.30
C HIS A 96 14.49 -0.65 -28.32
N PHE A 97 15.16 -0.49 -27.17
CA PHE A 97 16.31 0.41 -27.02
C PHE A 97 17.56 -0.24 -26.43
N GLY A 98 17.48 -1.48 -25.94
CA GLY A 98 18.61 -2.20 -25.35
C GLY A 98 19.62 -2.75 -26.38
N GLU A 99 19.22 -2.87 -27.65
CA GLU A 99 20.06 -3.38 -28.76
C GLU A 99 20.82 -2.29 -29.54
N GLY A 100 20.92 -1.06 -29.01
CA GLY A 100 21.54 0.07 -29.68
C GLY A 100 23.05 0.31 -29.41
N ALA A 101 23.71 -0.51 -28.58
CA ALA A 101 25.09 -0.29 -28.15
C ALA A 101 26.11 -1.32 -28.69
N GLY A 102 25.76 -2.09 -29.73
CA GLY A 102 26.58 -3.20 -30.23
C GLY A 102 26.91 -3.23 -31.72
N ALA A 103 26.58 -2.19 -32.49
CA ALA A 103 26.87 -2.14 -33.93
C ALA A 103 27.73 -0.91 -34.29
N SER A 104 28.87 -0.76 -33.62
CA SER A 104 29.94 0.13 -34.07
C SER A 104 30.80 -0.58 -35.13
N GLY A 105 30.54 -0.25 -36.39
CA GLY A 105 31.56 -0.05 -37.42
C GLY A 105 32.31 -1.26 -37.96
N ASP A 106 31.72 -1.95 -38.95
CA ASP A 106 32.49 -2.55 -40.04
C ASP A 106 32.09 -1.85 -41.34
N MET A 107 32.80 -0.77 -41.65
CA MET A 107 32.81 -0.15 -42.99
C MET A 107 34.18 -0.45 -43.59
N GLU A 108 34.38 -1.68 -44.06
CA GLU A 108 35.54 -2.04 -44.87
C GLU A 108 35.26 -1.60 -46.32
N LEU A 109 35.61 -0.35 -46.61
CA LEU A 109 35.86 0.13 -47.96
C LEU A 109 37.25 -0.37 -48.36
N GLU A 110 37.32 -1.45 -49.13
CA GLU A 110 38.51 -1.71 -49.95
C GLU A 110 38.18 -1.50 -51.43
N SER A 111 38.85 -0.48 -51.97
CA SER A 111 38.81 -0.05 -53.36
C SER A 111 39.96 -0.71 -54.13
N ALA A 112 39.76 -0.85 -55.45
CA ALA A 112 40.76 -1.18 -56.47
C ALA A 112 41.30 -2.62 -56.42
N SER A 113 41.48 -3.35 -57.53
CA SER A 113 41.79 -2.90 -58.88
C SER A 113 41.41 -3.95 -59.94
#